data_AF-A0AA35SNU5-F1
#
_entry.id   AF-A0AA35SNU5-F1
#
_cell.length_a   1.000
_cell.length_b   1.000
_cell.length_c   1.000
_cell.angle_alpha   90.00
_cell.angle_beta   90.00
_cell.angle_gamma   90.00
#
_symmetry.space_group_name_H-M   'P 1'
#
loop_
_entity.id
_entity.type
_entity.pdbx_description
1 polymer ?
#
loop_
_entity_poly.entity_id
_entity_poly.type
_entity_poly.pdbx_seq_one_letter_code
_entity_poly.pdbx_strand_id
1 'polypeptide(L)'
;MTDSATPINPYESLLPHDRKNLNAELEHKHYPRDPQRDQLHTGRVRVQLVGEDGEFCCEAIHTRQQLYQMIAEIIPKLKTRQAGAGGGAEGKGAAGAGKKKKKKK
;
A
#
# COMPACT_ATOMS: atom_id res chain seq x y z
N MET A 1 37.26 11.19 -9.93
CA MET A 1 36.32 10.11 -10.25
C MET A 1 35.81 9.50 -8.94
N THR A 2 34.67 9.95 -8.45
CA THR A 2 33.98 9.29 -7.33
C THR A 2 32.64 8.81 -7.88
N ASP A 3 32.62 7.57 -8.35
CA ASP A 3 31.37 6.85 -8.59
C ASP A 3 30.70 6.67 -7.24
N SER A 4 29.78 7.57 -6.92
CA SER A 4 28.83 7.37 -5.84
C SER A 4 27.93 6.23 -6.28
N ALA A 5 28.28 5.01 -5.86
CA ALA A 5 27.39 3.87 -5.94
C ALA A 5 26.15 4.18 -5.08
N THR A 6 25.16 4.82 -5.70
CA THR A 6 23.77 4.69 -5.27
C THR A 6 23.53 3.20 -5.12
N PRO A 7 23.02 2.71 -3.97
CA PRO A 7 22.62 1.32 -3.89
C PRO A 7 21.56 1.14 -4.98
N ILE A 8 21.93 0.46 -6.07
CA ILE A 8 21.03 0.12 -7.16
C ILE A 8 19.99 -0.76 -6.49
N ASN A 9 18.84 -0.16 -6.20
CA ASN A 9 17.75 -0.89 -5.62
C ASN A 9 17.32 -1.89 -6.70
N PRO A 10 17.46 -3.22 -6.47
CA PRO A 10 17.27 -4.22 -7.51
C PRO A 10 15.81 -4.27 -8.03
N TYR A 11 14.91 -3.53 -7.39
CA TYR A 11 13.50 -3.36 -7.76
C TYR A 11 13.21 -2.05 -8.52
N GLU A 12 14.20 -1.18 -8.73
CA GLU A 12 14.02 0.08 -9.45
C GLU A 12 13.96 -0.14 -10.97
N SER A 13 14.65 -1.18 -11.46
CA SER A 13 14.62 -1.64 -12.85
C SER A 13 13.38 -2.44 -13.22
N LEU A 14 12.55 -2.83 -12.24
CA LEU A 14 11.22 -3.37 -12.52
C LEU A 14 10.41 -2.28 -13.20
N LEU A 15 10.19 -2.48 -14.50
CA LEU A 15 9.42 -1.55 -15.30
C LEU A 15 8.05 -1.39 -14.63
N PRO A 16 7.43 -0.21 -14.69
CA PRO A 16 6.07 0.00 -14.17
C PRO A 16 5.03 -1.01 -14.69
N HIS A 17 5.37 -1.75 -15.75
CA HIS A 17 4.59 -2.81 -16.37
C HIS A 17 4.68 -4.15 -15.61
N ASP A 18 5.84 -4.54 -15.09
CA ASP A 18 6.02 -5.83 -14.37
C ASP A 18 5.26 -5.87 -13.04
N ARG A 19 5.06 -4.69 -12.44
CA ARG A 19 4.27 -4.49 -11.22
C ARG A 19 2.78 -4.77 -11.42
N LYS A 20 2.29 -4.75 -12.66
CA LYS A 20 0.88 -4.92 -13.02
C LYS A 20 0.50 -6.38 -13.31
N ASN A 21 1.47 -7.29 -13.32
CA ASN A 21 1.25 -8.70 -13.69
C ASN A 21 1.08 -9.62 -12.47
N LEU A 22 0.96 -9.07 -11.26
CA LEU A 22 0.63 -9.86 -10.07
C LEU A 22 -0.89 -10.09 -10.02
N ASN A 23 -1.31 -11.34 -10.22
CA ASN A 23 -2.69 -11.73 -9.99
C ASN A 23 -2.99 -11.65 -8.48
N ALA A 24 -3.90 -10.75 -8.09
CA ALA A 24 -4.20 -10.45 -6.70
C ALA A 24 -5.71 -10.34 -6.43
N GLU A 25 -6.16 -10.95 -5.35
CA GLU A 25 -7.55 -10.91 -4.88
C GLU A 25 -7.63 -10.29 -3.49
N LEU A 26 -8.68 -9.49 -3.26
CA LEU A 26 -8.96 -8.90 -1.96
C LEU A 26 -10.01 -9.73 -1.21
N GLU A 27 -9.71 -10.10 0.02
CA GLU A 27 -10.65 -10.74 0.93
C GLU A 27 -10.94 -9.85 2.15
N HIS A 28 -12.21 -9.80 2.57
CA HIS A 28 -12.62 -9.13 3.80
C HIS A 28 -12.42 -10.05 5.02
N LYS A 29 -11.16 -10.22 5.44
CA LYS A 29 -10.79 -11.02 6.61
C LYS A 29 -9.99 -10.21 7.62
N HIS A 30 -10.16 -10.55 8.90
CA HIS A 30 -9.36 -10.01 9.99
C HIS A 30 -8.14 -10.88 10.26
N TYR A 31 -7.01 -10.25 10.55
CA TYR A 31 -5.85 -10.97 11.07
C TYR A 31 -6.11 -11.37 12.54
N PRO A 32 -5.98 -12.66 12.93
CA PRO A 32 -6.38 -13.11 14.26
C PRO A 32 -5.68 -12.41 15.44
N ARG A 33 -4.43 -11.94 15.24
CA ARG A 33 -3.65 -11.27 16.28
C ARG A 33 -3.76 -9.75 16.28
N ASP A 34 -4.40 -9.17 15.27
CA ASP A 34 -4.69 -7.74 15.31
C ASP A 34 -5.76 -7.51 16.39
N PRO A 35 -5.62 -6.56 17.34
CA PRO A 35 -6.68 -6.24 18.28
C PRO A 35 -7.77 -5.35 17.65
N GLN A 36 -7.45 -4.59 16.61
CA GLN A 36 -8.37 -3.63 16.01
C GLN A 36 -9.27 -4.31 14.95
N ARG A 37 -10.53 -3.91 14.90
CA ARG A 37 -11.58 -4.54 14.05
C ARG A 37 -12.34 -3.53 13.18
N ASP A 38 -11.80 -2.34 13.03
CA ASP A 38 -12.35 -1.29 12.17
C ASP A 38 -12.00 -1.53 10.69
N GLN A 39 -12.64 -0.76 9.80
CA GLN A 39 -12.50 -0.92 8.35
C GLN A 39 -11.07 -0.67 7.84
N LEU A 40 -10.27 0.14 8.55
CA LEU A 40 -8.89 0.42 8.15
C LEU A 40 -7.93 -0.73 8.48
N HIS A 41 -8.28 -1.59 9.46
CA HIS A 41 -7.46 -2.71 9.94
C HIS A 41 -8.02 -4.06 9.50
N THR A 42 -8.92 -4.04 8.51
CA THR A 42 -9.54 -5.24 7.94
C THR A 42 -9.11 -5.39 6.49
N GLY A 43 -8.81 -6.63 6.08
CA GLY A 43 -8.46 -6.94 4.71
C GLY A 43 -7.33 -7.96 4.63
N ARG A 44 -7.38 -8.79 3.59
CA ARG A 44 -6.33 -9.75 3.25
C ARG A 44 -6.16 -9.80 1.75
N VAL A 45 -4.95 -9.54 1.27
CA VAL A 45 -4.62 -9.69 -0.15
C VAL A 45 -4.05 -11.07 -0.38
N ARG A 46 -4.65 -11.84 -1.30
CA ARG A 46 -4.08 -13.07 -1.84
C ARG A 46 -3.36 -12.72 -3.12
N VAL A 47 -2.15 -13.24 -3.28
CA VAL A 47 -1.32 -13.00 -4.47
C VAL A 47 -0.86 -14.36 -5.00
N GLN A 48 -1.00 -14.56 -6.29
CA GLN A 48 -0.43 -15.72 -6.97
C GLN A 48 1.04 -15.46 -7.25
N LEU A 49 1.92 -16.26 -6.65
CA LEU A 49 3.36 -16.22 -6.92
C LEU A 49 3.78 -17.24 -7.97
N VAL A 50 3.08 -18.37 -8.02
CA VAL A 50 3.38 -19.50 -8.89
C VAL A 50 2.12 -19.81 -9.71
N GLY A 51 2.30 -19.94 -11.02
CA GLY A 51 1.28 -20.31 -11.97
C GLY A 51 0.87 -21.78 -11.84
N GLU A 52 -0.08 -22.20 -12.68
CA GLU A 52 -0.49 -23.61 -12.75
C GLU A 52 0.64 -24.50 -13.28
N ASP A 53 1.51 -23.93 -14.14
CA ASP A 53 2.67 -24.61 -14.72
C ASP A 53 3.88 -24.73 -13.77
N GLY A 54 3.76 -24.21 -12.54
CA GLY A 54 4.85 -24.21 -11.56
C GLY A 54 5.90 -23.11 -11.76
N GLU A 55 5.79 -22.31 -12.82
CA GLU A 55 6.63 -21.13 -13.05
C GLU A 55 6.18 -19.92 -12.23
N PHE A 56 7.12 -19.02 -11.93
CA PHE A 56 6.82 -17.80 -11.18
C PHE A 56 6.09 -16.78 -12.06
N CYS A 57 4.99 -16.23 -11.55
CA CYS A 57 4.21 -15.22 -12.27
C CYS A 57 4.98 -13.89 -12.46
N CYS A 58 6.03 -13.65 -11.68
CA CYS A 58 6.88 -12.48 -11.77
C CYS A 58 8.33 -12.87 -11.48
N GLU A 59 9.22 -12.70 -12.48
CA GLU A 59 10.64 -13.06 -12.37
C GLU A 59 11.41 -12.27 -11.30
N ALA A 60 10.89 -11.15 -10.82
CA ALA A 60 11.55 -10.38 -9.76
C ALA A 60 11.12 -10.82 -8.34
N ILE A 61 10.05 -11.60 -8.22
CA ILE A 61 9.42 -11.94 -6.95
C ILE A 61 9.24 -13.44 -6.84
N HIS A 62 10.22 -14.08 -6.23
CA HIS A 62 10.20 -15.52 -6.00
C HIS A 62 9.68 -15.87 -4.60
N THR A 63 9.76 -14.93 -3.66
CA THR A 63 9.42 -15.16 -2.26
C THR A 63 8.43 -14.13 -1.73
N ARG A 64 7.66 -14.53 -0.71
CA ARG A 64 6.76 -13.60 0.00
C ARG A 64 7.49 -12.44 0.65
N GLN A 65 8.72 -12.65 1.12
CA GLN A 65 9.51 -11.59 1.76
C GLN A 65 9.91 -10.50 0.76
N GLN A 66 10.33 -10.88 -0.44
CA GLN A 66 10.62 -9.94 -1.53
C GLN A 66 9.38 -9.15 -1.91
N LEU A 67 8.21 -9.81 -2.01
CA LEU A 67 6.93 -9.14 -2.23
C LEU A 67 6.66 -8.08 -1.16
N TYR A 68 6.85 -8.41 0.12
CA TYR A 68 6.62 -7.46 1.22
C TYR A 68 7.59 -6.27 1.19
N GLN A 69 8.86 -6.49 0.89
CA GLN A 69 9.85 -5.41 0.77
C GLN A 69 9.50 -4.45 -0.38
N MET A 70 9.15 -5.00 -1.54
CA MET A 70 8.72 -4.21 -2.68
C MET A 70 7.47 -3.38 -2.36
N ILE A 71 6.46 -4.00 -1.73
CA ILE A 71 5.22 -3.29 -1.33
C ILE A 71 5.52 -2.16 -0.34
N ALA A 72 6.39 -2.41 0.66
CA ALA A 72 6.77 -1.41 1.65
C ALA A 72 7.44 -0.18 1.03
N GLU A 73 8.18 -0.36 -0.08
CA GLU A 73 8.80 0.73 -0.81
C GLU A 73 7.80 1.48 -1.72
N ILE A 74 6.85 0.76 -2.34
CA ILE A 74 5.92 1.33 -3.31
C ILE A 74 4.77 2.08 -2.63
N ILE A 75 4.23 1.59 -1.50
CA ILE A 75 3.07 2.21 -0.83
C ILE A 75 3.31 3.71 -0.53
N PRO A 76 4.45 4.14 0.03
CA PRO A 76 4.74 5.56 0.25
C PRO A 76 4.77 6.39 -1.04
N LYS A 77 5.13 5.77 -2.18
CA LYS A 77 5.22 6.43 -3.49
C LYS A 77 3.85 6.56 -4.19
N LEU A 78 2.76 6.04 -3.61
CA LEU A 78 1.42 6.16 -4.19
C LEU A 78 0.91 7.62 -4.13
N LYS A 79 0.27 8.09 -5.21
CA LYS A 79 -0.33 9.43 -5.27
C LYS A 79 -1.32 9.70 -4.13
N THR A 80 -2.08 8.68 -3.72
CA THR A 80 -3.04 8.74 -2.60
C THR A 80 -2.37 8.89 -1.23
N ARG A 81 -1.05 8.66 -1.12
CA ARG A 81 -0.25 8.83 0.10
C ARG A 81 0.59 10.12 0.06
N GLN A 82 0.90 10.64 -1.12
CA GLN A 82 1.69 11.87 -1.30
C GLN A 82 0.91 13.15 -0.99
N ALA A 83 -0.43 13.11 -1.07
CA ALA A 83 -1.29 14.22 -0.69
C ALA A 83 -1.52 14.24 0.84
N GLY A 84 -0.54 14.78 1.58
CA GLY A 84 -0.76 15.34 2.91
C GLY A 84 -0.44 14.43 4.11
N ALA A 85 0.63 14.79 4.81
CA ALA A 85 0.76 14.66 6.26
C ALA A 85 -0.29 15.54 7.01
N GLY A 86 -1.55 15.48 6.57
CA GLY A 86 -2.64 16.38 6.98
C GLY A 86 -3.96 15.85 6.44
N GLY A 87 -4.43 14.76 7.01
CA GLY A 87 -5.66 14.08 6.59
C GLY A 87 -5.80 12.75 7.28
N GLY A 88 -5.50 12.71 8.58
CA GLY A 88 -5.86 11.59 9.42
C GLY A 88 -7.36 11.36 9.28
N ALA A 89 -7.71 10.16 8.86
CA ALA A 89 -9.00 9.57 9.13
C ALA A 89 -9.15 9.45 10.65
N GLU A 90 -9.41 10.57 11.34
CA GLU A 90 -9.93 10.56 12.69
C GLU A 90 -11.45 10.35 12.64
N GLY A 91 -11.89 9.48 13.52
CA GLY A 91 -13.24 8.96 13.58
C GLY A 91 -14.30 10.05 13.73
N LYS A 92 -15.45 9.68 13.20
CA LYS A 92 -16.79 10.15 13.56
C LYS A 92 -16.89 10.64 15.02
N GLY A 93 -17.07 11.95 15.18
CA GLY A 93 -17.65 12.56 16.38
C GLY A 93 -18.94 13.27 16.01
N ALA A 94 -20.08 12.58 16.15
CA ALA A 94 -21.38 13.22 16.11
C ALA A 94 -21.63 13.93 17.45
N ALA A 95 -21.62 15.26 17.45
CA ALA A 95 -22.28 16.08 18.47
C ALA A 95 -22.62 17.45 17.85
N GLY A 96 -23.89 17.82 17.95
CA GLY A 96 -24.46 18.97 17.27
C GLY A 96 -24.11 20.34 17.86
N ALA A 97 -24.85 21.33 17.33
CA ALA A 97 -25.00 22.73 17.79
C ALA A 97 -24.13 23.80 17.08
N GLY A 98 -24.68 24.36 16.00
CA GLY A 98 -25.16 25.75 16.01
C GLY A 98 -24.17 26.92 15.87
N LYS A 99 -24.52 27.82 14.93
CA LYS A 99 -24.25 29.29 14.89
C LYS A 99 -22.78 29.69 14.57
N LYS A 100 -22.46 30.72 13.78
CA LYS A 100 -23.20 31.84 13.17
C LYS A 100 -22.29 32.48 12.10
N LYS A 101 -22.87 32.82 10.94
CA LYS A 101 -22.27 33.69 9.91
C LYS A 101 -21.73 34.99 10.53
N LYS A 102 -20.54 35.44 10.11
CA LYS A 102 -20.10 36.84 10.24
C LYS A 102 -19.56 37.35 8.92
N LYS A 103 -20.45 38.00 8.16
CA LYS A 103 -20.15 38.92 7.07
C LYS A 103 -19.36 40.10 7.66
N LYS A 104 -18.23 40.50 7.06
CA LYS A 104 -17.63 41.81 7.32
C LYS A 104 -17.50 42.59 6.02
N LYS A 105 -17.95 43.82 6.14
CA LYS A 105 -17.98 44.96 5.22
C LYS A 105 -16.58 45.37 4.79
#